data_AF-A0A3L6ST57-F1
#
_entry.id   AF-A0A3L6ST57-F1
#
_cell.length_a   1.000
_cell.length_b   1.000
_cell.length_c   1.000
_cell.angle_alpha   90.00
_cell.angle_beta   90.00
_cell.angle_gamma   90.00
#
_symmetry.space_group_name_H-M   'P 1'
#
loop_
_entity.id
_entity.type
_entity.pdbx_description
1 polymer ?
#
loop_
_entity_poly.entity_id
_entity_poly.type
_entity_poly.pdbx_seq_one_letter_code
_entity_poly.pdbx_strand_id
1 'polypeptide(L)'
;MSDPAAGGAIVPAVAASGGSAWANGGPRFGDMVWGKVKSHPWWPGHIYSVDLTDDEEVHSGRRDGLVLVAFFGDSSYGWFDPQELVPFEDHFAEKAAQGGSSRSSFGAAVAEAVDEVARRSALALLCPCREPDAFRPHPSDGRFFLVDVPGFDTDADYHPDQIQAARDRFVPRGALDYLLHAAVTQRNAAEVAARTVPGMEMAGQFMAYRRTVFAPRDDTYAEAFGVDPEKVLEAEKQAAADRAQRGL
;
A
#
# COMPACT_ATOMS: atom_id res chain seq x y z
N MET A 1 17.90 21.52 25.48
CA MET A 1 17.33 22.83 25.17
C MET A 1 17.02 22.85 23.68
N SER A 2 15.80 23.28 23.35
CA SER A 2 15.19 23.42 22.02
C SER A 2 14.57 22.16 21.39
N ASP A 3 13.27 22.05 21.67
CA ASP A 3 12.19 21.42 20.90
C ASP A 3 12.06 22.06 19.49
N PRO A 4 11.34 21.46 18.52
CA PRO A 4 9.94 21.85 18.43
C PRO A 4 8.95 20.76 17.96
N ALA A 5 7.87 20.65 18.74
CA ALA A 5 6.51 20.37 18.30
C ALA A 5 6.15 21.06 16.96
N ALA A 6 5.57 20.31 16.03
CA ALA A 6 4.96 20.84 14.81
C ALA A 6 3.46 20.55 14.82
N GLY A 7 2.72 21.33 15.62
CA GLY A 7 1.30 21.57 15.36
C GLY A 7 1.14 22.24 14.00
N GLY A 8 0.88 21.43 12.97
CA GLY A 8 0.63 21.90 11.61
C GLY A 8 -0.71 22.63 11.54
N ALA A 9 -0.67 23.96 11.44
CA ALA A 9 -1.85 24.76 11.18
C ALA A 9 -2.38 24.52 9.75
N ILE A 10 -3.65 24.10 9.68
CA ILE A 10 -4.49 23.89 8.48
C ILE A 10 -4.46 25.16 7.62
N VAL A 11 -4.24 25.01 6.31
CA VAL A 11 -4.23 26.10 5.33
C VAL A 11 -5.51 26.01 4.51
N PRO A 12 -6.34 27.05 4.37
CA PRO A 12 -7.54 26.94 3.57
C PRO A 12 -7.18 26.80 2.08
N ALA A 13 -7.60 25.69 1.47
CA ALA A 13 -7.46 25.46 0.04
C ALA A 13 -8.39 26.40 -0.76
N VAL A 14 -7.85 26.95 -1.85
CA VAL A 14 -8.62 27.70 -2.85
C VAL A 14 -9.58 26.75 -3.54
N ALA A 15 -10.87 27.09 -3.51
CA ALA A 15 -11.98 26.31 -4.04
C ALA A 15 -11.78 25.89 -5.50
N ALA A 16 -11.56 24.58 -5.73
CA ALA A 16 -11.91 23.93 -6.98
C ALA A 16 -13.37 23.47 -6.88
N SER A 17 -14.14 23.78 -7.91
CA SER A 17 -15.60 23.66 -7.96
C SER A 17 -16.12 22.22 -7.80
N GLY A 18 -16.91 21.99 -6.75
CA GLY A 18 -18.27 21.43 -6.85
C GLY A 18 -18.45 20.01 -7.39
N GLY A 19 -17.77 19.03 -6.80
CA GLY A 19 -18.12 17.61 -6.91
C GLY A 19 -17.31 16.82 -5.88
N SER A 20 -17.94 15.89 -5.14
CA SER A 20 -17.20 15.00 -4.25
C SER A 20 -16.27 14.14 -5.10
N ALA A 21 -14.94 14.28 -4.92
CA ALA A 21 -13.94 13.41 -5.55
C ALA A 21 -14.10 11.93 -5.14
N TRP A 22 -14.89 11.67 -4.09
CA TRP A 22 -15.13 10.37 -3.51
C TRP A 22 -16.45 9.78 -4.02
N ALA A 23 -16.40 8.59 -4.60
CA ALA A 23 -17.56 7.87 -5.13
C ALA A 23 -18.60 7.49 -4.05
N ASN A 24 -18.20 7.42 -2.77
CA ASN A 24 -18.98 6.80 -1.68
C ASN A 24 -19.27 7.72 -0.49
N GLY A 25 -19.32 9.04 -0.70
CA GLY A 25 -19.68 10.02 0.35
C GLY A 25 -18.52 10.46 1.26
N GLY A 26 -17.27 10.13 0.90
CA GLY A 26 -16.05 10.56 1.59
C GLY A 26 -14.97 9.48 1.57
N PRO A 27 -13.72 9.84 1.95
CA PRO A 27 -12.63 8.89 2.13
C PRO A 27 -12.90 7.98 3.33
N ARG A 28 -12.48 6.72 3.24
CA ARG A 28 -12.69 5.66 4.24
C ARG A 28 -11.38 4.99 4.59
N PHE A 29 -11.36 4.28 5.72
CA PHE A 29 -10.19 3.54 6.18
C PHE A 29 -9.52 2.74 5.04
N GLY A 30 -8.22 2.99 4.89
CA GLY A 30 -7.30 2.47 3.91
C GLY A 30 -7.59 2.80 2.44
N ASP A 31 -8.44 3.77 2.16
CA ASP A 31 -8.39 4.44 0.86
C ASP A 31 -7.00 5.05 0.68
N MET A 32 -6.39 4.80 -0.47
CA MET A 32 -5.10 5.36 -0.85
C MET A 32 -5.33 6.81 -1.32
N VAL A 33 -4.54 7.76 -0.81
CA VAL A 33 -4.75 9.18 -1.05
C VAL A 33 -3.45 9.92 -1.36
N TRP A 34 -3.59 11.08 -2.00
CA TRP A 34 -2.58 12.14 -1.97
C TRP A 34 -3.08 13.25 -1.04
N GLY A 35 -2.28 13.58 -0.03
CA GLY A 35 -2.55 14.70 0.87
C GLY A 35 -1.72 15.92 0.54
N LYS A 36 -2.33 17.12 0.52
CA LYS A 36 -1.58 18.35 0.30
C LYS A 36 -0.96 18.85 1.61
N VAL A 37 0.32 18.54 1.81
CA VAL A 37 1.09 19.01 2.97
C VAL A 37 1.71 20.39 2.71
N LYS A 38 1.72 21.26 3.73
CA LYS A 38 2.31 22.61 3.65
C LYS A 38 3.81 22.53 3.33
N SER A 39 4.28 23.32 2.36
CA SER A 39 5.70 23.35 1.92
C SER A 39 6.25 22.05 1.32
N HIS A 40 5.41 21.04 1.10
CA HIS A 40 5.74 19.77 0.46
C HIS A 40 4.92 19.59 -0.84
N PRO A 41 5.34 18.71 -1.78
CA PRO A 41 4.47 18.27 -2.86
C PRO A 41 3.22 17.57 -2.29
N TRP A 42 2.25 17.24 -3.14
CA TRP A 42 1.23 16.27 -2.69
C TRP A 42 1.94 14.98 -2.29
N TRP A 43 1.72 14.53 -1.07
CA TRP A 43 2.42 13.41 -0.46
C TRP A 43 1.50 12.18 -0.42
N PRO A 44 2.00 10.97 -0.74
CA PRO A 44 1.15 9.79 -0.75
C PRO A 44 0.92 9.29 0.68
N GLY A 45 -0.27 8.80 0.96
CA GLY A 45 -0.65 8.20 2.23
C GLY A 45 -1.89 7.33 2.08
N HIS A 46 -2.40 6.82 3.20
CA HIS A 46 -3.69 6.15 3.25
C HIS A 46 -4.49 6.62 4.47
N ILE A 47 -5.81 6.53 4.38
CA ILE A 47 -6.68 6.86 5.52
C ILE A 47 -6.46 5.83 6.63
N TYR A 48 -6.06 6.27 7.82
CA TYR A 48 -5.81 5.39 8.95
C TYR A 48 -6.92 5.45 9.99
N SER A 49 -7.02 4.41 10.82
CA SER A 49 -8.00 4.36 11.90
C SER A 49 -7.35 4.79 13.20
N VAL A 50 -7.95 5.76 13.90
CA VAL A 50 -7.52 6.12 15.26
C VAL A 50 -7.62 4.96 16.24
N ASP A 51 -8.48 3.97 15.96
CA ASP A 51 -8.68 2.81 16.82
C ASP A 51 -7.50 1.81 16.76
N LEU A 52 -6.56 2.00 15.82
CA LEU A 52 -5.41 1.12 15.61
C LEU A 52 -4.08 1.73 16.08
N THR A 53 -4.10 2.94 16.64
CA THR A 53 -2.89 3.61 17.16
C THR A 53 -3.09 4.07 18.60
N ASP A 54 -2.05 3.92 19.42
CA ASP A 54 -1.99 4.41 20.80
C ASP A 54 -1.28 5.77 20.90
N ASP A 55 -0.98 6.42 19.76
CA ASP A 55 -0.28 7.70 19.72
C ASP A 55 -1.11 8.84 20.34
N GLU A 56 -0.67 9.35 21.50
CA GLU A 56 -1.34 10.42 22.23
C GLU A 56 -1.49 11.71 21.40
N GLU A 57 -0.53 12.04 20.54
CA GLU A 57 -0.59 13.22 19.68
C GLU A 57 -1.70 13.07 18.64
N VAL A 58 -1.82 11.89 18.04
CA VAL A 58 -2.91 11.55 17.10
C VAL A 58 -4.26 11.72 17.79
N HIS A 59 -4.42 11.16 18.98
CA HIS A 59 -5.67 11.24 19.76
C HIS A 59 -6.01 12.68 20.14
N SER A 60 -5.02 13.47 20.57
CA SER A 60 -5.21 14.88 20.93
C SER A 60 -5.60 15.77 19.74
N GLY A 61 -5.15 15.40 18.53
CA GLY A 61 -5.39 16.13 17.28
C GLY A 61 -6.77 15.90 16.66
N ARG A 62 -7.53 14.89 17.13
CA ARG A 62 -8.82 14.48 16.57
C ARG A 62 -9.85 15.61 16.62
N ARG A 63 -10.50 15.88 15.49
CA ARG A 63 -11.58 16.88 15.36
C ARG A 63 -12.67 16.37 14.43
N ASP A 64 -13.89 16.82 14.68
CA ASP A 64 -15.05 16.48 13.86
C ASP A 64 -14.85 16.91 12.40
N GLY A 65 -15.19 16.02 11.47
CA GLY A 65 -15.08 16.25 10.03
C GLY A 65 -13.69 16.03 9.43
N LEU A 66 -12.65 15.86 10.25
CA LEU A 66 -11.31 15.52 9.75
C LEU A 66 -11.11 14.00 9.67
N VAL A 67 -10.23 13.58 8.78
CA VAL A 67 -9.78 12.19 8.64
C VAL A 67 -8.28 12.09 8.93
N LEU A 68 -7.88 10.98 9.53
CA LEU A 68 -6.48 10.67 9.81
C LEU A 68 -5.83 10.05 8.57
N VAL A 69 -4.67 10.57 8.16
CA VAL A 69 -3.84 10.03 7.09
C VAL A 69 -2.52 9.57 7.69
N ALA A 70 -2.11 8.33 7.41
CA ALA A 70 -0.75 7.87 7.61
C ALA A 70 0.04 8.06 6.30
N PHE A 71 1.14 8.80 6.36
CA PHE A 71 1.98 9.11 5.20
C PHE A 71 3.07 8.07 5.01
N PHE A 72 3.31 7.72 3.76
CA PHE A 72 4.41 6.82 3.40
C PHE A 72 5.76 7.55 3.47
N GLY A 73 6.82 6.78 3.74
CA GLY A 73 8.22 7.21 3.75
C GLY A 73 8.77 7.52 5.13
N ASP A 74 7.97 8.09 6.03
CA ASP A 74 8.37 8.39 7.43
C ASP A 74 7.33 8.01 8.48
N SER A 75 6.28 7.28 8.09
CA SER A 75 5.18 6.81 8.95
C SER A 75 4.51 7.92 9.77
N SER A 76 4.56 9.18 9.31
CA SER A 76 3.94 10.30 10.03
C SER A 76 2.44 10.36 9.84
N TYR A 77 1.73 10.88 10.85
CA TYR A 77 0.28 11.09 10.81
C TYR A 77 -0.10 12.55 10.54
N GLY A 78 -1.25 12.75 9.91
CA GLY A 78 -1.86 14.07 9.78
C GLY A 78 -3.38 14.04 9.71
N TRP A 79 -4.00 15.06 10.28
CA TRP A 79 -5.45 15.28 10.22
C TRP A 79 -5.80 16.21 9.05
N PHE A 80 -6.71 15.77 8.18
CA PHE A 80 -7.06 16.48 6.94
C PHE A 80 -8.56 16.70 6.80
N ASP A 81 -8.95 17.83 6.20
CA ASP A 81 -10.29 17.94 5.63
C ASP A 81 -10.35 17.05 4.37
N PRO A 82 -11.42 16.26 4.15
CA PRO A 82 -11.59 15.44 2.95
C PRO A 82 -11.42 16.19 1.62
N GLN A 83 -11.59 17.52 1.59
CA GLN A 83 -11.36 18.38 0.42
C GLN A 83 -9.87 18.63 0.12
N GLU A 84 -8.98 18.41 1.09
CA GLU A 84 -7.53 18.54 0.96
C GLU A 84 -6.86 17.24 0.46
N LEU A 85 -7.68 16.22 0.21
CA LEU A 85 -7.27 14.89 -0.24
C LEU A 85 -7.81 14.62 -1.64
N VAL A 86 -7.02 13.91 -2.44
CA VAL A 86 -7.48 13.35 -3.72
C VAL A 86 -7.17 11.85 -3.80
N PRO A 87 -7.99 11.04 -4.51
CA PRO A 87 -7.75 9.62 -4.67
C PRO A 87 -6.36 9.32 -5.27
N PHE A 88 -5.67 8.31 -4.74
CA PHE A 88 -4.32 7.98 -5.19
C PHE A 88 -4.27 7.54 -6.65
N GLU A 89 -5.16 6.63 -7.03
CA GLU A 89 -5.13 5.97 -8.34
C GLU A 89 -5.40 6.95 -9.48
N ASP A 90 -6.45 7.77 -9.33
CA ASP A 90 -6.90 8.73 -10.34
C ASP A 90 -5.84 9.81 -10.64
N HIS A 91 -4.98 10.09 -9.67
CA HIS A 91 -3.97 11.15 -9.74
C HIS A 91 -2.53 10.63 -9.76
N PHE A 92 -2.31 9.31 -9.81
CA PHE A 92 -0.99 8.71 -9.64
C PHE A 92 0.07 9.28 -10.61
N ALA A 93 -0.22 9.27 -11.91
CA ALA A 93 0.75 9.69 -12.93
C ALA A 93 1.16 11.16 -12.79
N GLU A 94 0.20 12.04 -12.47
CA GLU A 94 0.46 13.47 -12.27
C GLU A 94 1.25 13.71 -10.98
N LYS A 95 0.82 13.09 -9.88
CA LYS A 95 1.37 13.40 -8.55
C LYS A 95 2.71 12.72 -8.29
N ALA A 96 2.91 11.49 -8.76
CA ALA A 96 4.20 10.80 -8.67
C ALA A 96 5.31 11.56 -9.44
N ALA A 97 4.95 12.27 -10.52
CA ALA A 97 5.89 13.05 -11.32
C ALA A 97 6.33 14.40 -10.70
N GLN A 98 5.76 14.82 -9.56
CA GLN A 98 6.11 16.09 -8.90
C GLN A 98 7.56 16.13 -8.36
N GLY A 99 8.20 14.96 -8.19
CA GLY A 99 9.50 14.79 -7.55
C GLY A 99 10.70 15.12 -8.44
N GLY A 100 10.85 16.38 -8.88
CA GLY A 100 12.07 16.84 -9.58
C GLY A 100 13.33 16.80 -8.70
N SER A 101 14.33 16.02 -9.13
CA SER A 101 15.79 16.02 -8.84
C SER A 101 16.37 16.29 -7.43
N SER A 102 15.61 16.41 -6.33
CA SER A 102 16.21 16.83 -5.03
C SER A 102 15.68 16.17 -3.75
N ARG A 103 14.78 15.18 -3.77
CA ARG A 103 14.29 14.60 -2.50
C ARG A 103 14.24 13.08 -2.55
N SER A 104 15.30 12.43 -2.07
CA SER A 104 15.36 10.97 -1.88
C SER A 104 14.17 10.44 -1.08
N SER A 105 13.66 11.20 -0.11
CA SER A 105 12.51 10.82 0.72
C SER A 105 11.18 10.76 -0.04
N PHE A 106 10.94 11.66 -1.01
CA PHE A 106 9.69 11.63 -1.78
C PHE A 106 9.64 10.41 -2.70
N GLY A 107 10.75 10.09 -3.36
CA GLY A 107 10.83 8.88 -4.19
C GLY A 107 10.61 7.61 -3.37
N ALA A 108 11.16 7.55 -2.15
CA ALA A 108 10.93 6.44 -1.22
C ALA A 108 9.45 6.35 -0.80
N ALA A 109 8.82 7.47 -0.43
CA ALA A 109 7.40 7.51 -0.09
C ALA A 109 6.49 7.04 -1.23
N VAL A 110 6.81 7.42 -2.48
CA VAL A 110 6.07 6.93 -3.66
C VAL A 110 6.29 5.43 -3.87
N ALA A 111 7.51 4.93 -3.69
CA ALA A 111 7.80 3.51 -3.81
C ALA A 111 7.05 2.68 -2.75
N GLU A 112 7.01 3.14 -1.51
CA GLU A 112 6.26 2.51 -0.43
C GLU A 112 4.74 2.55 -0.67
N ALA A 113 4.22 3.65 -1.20
CA ALA A 113 2.81 3.73 -1.62
C ALA A 113 2.47 2.72 -2.74
N VAL A 114 3.40 2.50 -3.68
CA VAL A 114 3.25 1.49 -4.74
C VAL A 114 3.28 0.07 -4.17
N ASP A 115 4.18 -0.20 -3.23
CA ASP A 115 4.22 -1.48 -2.51
C ASP A 115 2.92 -1.71 -1.74
N GLU A 116 2.35 -0.68 -1.12
CA GLU A 116 1.06 -0.74 -0.43
C GLU A 116 -0.11 -1.04 -1.38
N VAL A 117 -0.17 -0.39 -2.54
CA VAL A 117 -1.17 -0.72 -3.58
C VAL A 117 -1.09 -2.19 -3.97
N ALA A 118 0.13 -2.67 -4.24
CA ALA A 118 0.36 -4.06 -4.62
C ALA A 118 -0.01 -5.02 -3.48
N ARG A 119 0.32 -4.70 -2.22
CA ARG A 119 -0.02 -5.47 -1.02
C ARG A 119 -1.53 -5.57 -0.80
N ARG A 120 -2.26 -4.46 -0.88
CA ARG A 120 -3.73 -4.41 -0.77
C ARG A 120 -4.39 -5.22 -1.88
N SER A 121 -3.89 -5.11 -3.11
CA SER A 121 -4.44 -5.85 -4.24
C SER A 121 -4.28 -7.37 -4.08
N ALA A 122 -3.22 -7.83 -3.42
CA ALA A 122 -2.94 -9.25 -3.22
C ALA A 122 -4.03 -9.99 -2.45
N LEU A 123 -4.75 -9.30 -1.55
CA LEU A 123 -5.88 -9.85 -0.80
C LEU A 123 -6.95 -10.53 -1.68
N ALA A 124 -7.07 -10.09 -2.93
CA ALA A 124 -7.97 -10.66 -3.93
C ALA A 124 -7.78 -12.17 -4.12
N LEU A 125 -6.54 -12.65 -4.04
CA LEU A 125 -6.16 -14.04 -4.34
C LEU A 125 -5.73 -14.84 -3.10
N LEU A 126 -5.73 -14.22 -1.93
CA LEU A 126 -5.41 -14.89 -0.66
C LEU A 126 -6.64 -15.58 -0.08
N CYS A 127 -6.44 -16.82 0.40
CA CYS A 127 -7.47 -17.62 1.05
C CYS A 127 -6.97 -18.12 2.41
N PRO A 128 -7.71 -17.84 3.50
CA PRO A 128 -7.38 -18.40 4.82
C PRO A 128 -7.52 -19.93 4.86
N CYS A 129 -8.10 -20.55 3.84
CA CYS A 129 -8.18 -22.01 3.72
C CYS A 129 -6.84 -22.71 3.55
N ARG A 130 -5.79 -22.00 3.11
CA ARG A 130 -4.45 -22.56 2.92
C ARG A 130 -3.53 -22.27 4.09
N GLU A 131 -3.63 -21.06 4.62
CA GLU A 131 -2.86 -20.59 5.75
C GLU A 131 -3.82 -19.88 6.72
N PRO A 132 -4.50 -20.61 7.61
CA PRO A 132 -5.49 -20.03 8.53
C PRO A 132 -4.86 -18.99 9.44
N ASP A 133 -3.62 -19.22 9.84
CA ASP A 133 -2.89 -18.32 10.72
C ASP A 133 -2.50 -17.02 10.01
N ALA A 134 -2.50 -16.95 8.67
CA ALA A 134 -2.22 -15.70 7.95
C ALA A 134 -3.31 -14.62 8.11
N PHE A 135 -4.48 -14.96 8.68
CA PHE A 135 -5.57 -14.01 8.94
C PHE A 135 -5.96 -14.08 10.41
N ARG A 136 -5.53 -13.12 11.21
CA ARG A 136 -5.72 -13.11 12.67
C ARG A 136 -6.58 -11.92 13.08
N PRO A 137 -7.51 -12.06 14.04
CA PRO A 137 -8.18 -10.90 14.63
C PRO A 137 -7.14 -9.93 15.23
N HIS A 138 -7.34 -8.62 15.04
CA HIS A 138 -6.46 -7.61 15.61
C HIS A 138 -6.60 -7.58 17.15
N PRO A 139 -5.49 -7.60 17.92
CA PRO A 139 -5.53 -7.73 19.38
C PRO A 139 -6.13 -6.50 20.07
N SER A 140 -5.93 -5.30 19.51
CA SER A 140 -6.47 -4.05 20.07
C SER A 140 -7.94 -3.80 19.69
N ASP A 141 -8.40 -4.32 18.55
CA ASP A 141 -9.77 -4.12 18.07
C ASP A 141 -10.20 -5.27 17.16
N GLY A 142 -11.01 -6.19 17.70
CA GLY A 142 -11.47 -7.37 16.98
C GLY A 142 -12.35 -7.12 15.74
N ARG A 143 -12.64 -5.85 15.39
CA ARG A 143 -13.24 -5.49 14.09
C ARG A 143 -12.25 -5.54 12.95
N PHE A 144 -10.95 -5.46 13.23
CA PHE A 144 -9.89 -5.50 12.23
C PHE A 144 -9.17 -6.86 12.24
N PHE A 145 -8.42 -7.12 11.18
CA PHE A 145 -7.57 -8.28 11.00
C PHE A 145 -6.12 -7.83 10.84
N LEU A 146 -5.21 -8.58 11.42
CA LEU A 146 -3.80 -8.64 11.05
C LEU A 146 -3.67 -9.71 9.97
N VAL A 147 -3.10 -9.35 8.81
CA VAL A 147 -2.95 -10.26 7.67
C VAL A 147 -1.49 -10.35 7.25
N ASP A 148 -1.00 -11.57 7.14
CA ASP A 148 0.28 -11.85 6.49
C ASP A 148 0.07 -11.89 4.97
N VAL A 149 0.75 -10.99 4.26
CA VAL A 149 0.65 -10.87 2.79
C VAL A 149 1.97 -11.34 2.17
N PRO A 150 2.05 -12.57 1.66
CA PRO A 150 3.32 -13.13 1.17
C PRO A 150 3.99 -12.27 0.10
N GLY A 151 5.26 -11.93 0.34
CA GLY A 151 6.04 -11.07 -0.55
C GLY A 151 6.00 -9.58 -0.18
N PHE A 152 5.20 -9.19 0.81
CA PHE A 152 5.07 -7.83 1.33
C PHE A 152 5.41 -7.81 2.82
N ASP A 153 4.38 -7.75 3.69
CA ASP A 153 4.51 -7.64 5.14
C ASP A 153 3.73 -8.72 5.89
N THR A 154 4.11 -8.89 7.16
CA THR A 154 3.38 -9.68 8.16
C THR A 154 2.60 -8.76 9.09
N ASP A 155 1.52 -9.26 9.68
CA ASP A 155 0.71 -8.52 10.67
C ASP A 155 0.20 -7.16 10.19
N ALA A 156 -0.27 -7.07 8.95
CA ALA A 156 -0.72 -5.79 8.44
C ALA A 156 -2.23 -5.56 8.62
N ASP A 157 -2.61 -4.32 8.95
CA ASP A 157 -3.98 -3.97 9.33
C ASP A 157 -4.98 -3.95 8.16
N TYR A 158 -6.10 -4.65 8.35
CA TYR A 158 -7.21 -4.65 7.40
C TYR A 158 -8.58 -4.71 8.08
N HIS A 159 -9.52 -3.94 7.57
CA HIS A 159 -10.95 -4.15 7.86
C HIS A 159 -11.50 -5.27 6.95
N PRO A 160 -12.44 -6.11 7.42
CA PRO A 160 -13.08 -7.16 6.61
C PRO A 160 -13.61 -6.66 5.27
N ASP A 161 -14.19 -5.46 5.26
CA ASP A 161 -14.73 -4.84 4.04
C ASP A 161 -13.64 -4.55 3.00
N GLN A 162 -12.39 -4.25 3.40
CA GLN A 162 -11.29 -4.05 2.45
C GLN A 162 -10.87 -5.37 1.81
N ILE A 163 -10.84 -6.45 2.61
CA ILE A 163 -10.55 -7.80 2.11
C ILE A 163 -11.64 -8.23 1.11
N GLN A 164 -12.90 -7.98 1.43
CA GLN A 164 -14.01 -8.28 0.55
C GLN A 164 -13.98 -7.40 -0.72
N ALA A 165 -13.74 -6.10 -0.59
CA ALA A 165 -13.64 -5.19 -1.73
C ALA A 165 -12.50 -5.58 -2.69
N ALA A 166 -11.34 -6.00 -2.17
CA ALA A 166 -10.24 -6.49 -3.01
C ALA A 166 -10.65 -7.74 -3.81
N ARG A 167 -11.40 -8.66 -3.20
CA ARG A 167 -11.95 -9.85 -3.87
C ARG A 167 -12.99 -9.50 -4.92
N ASP A 168 -13.89 -8.55 -4.61
CA ASP A 168 -14.94 -8.12 -5.53
C ASP A 168 -14.39 -7.34 -6.72
N ARG A 169 -13.27 -6.61 -6.54
CA ARG A 169 -12.56 -5.90 -7.62
C ARG A 169 -11.84 -6.83 -8.58
N PHE A 170 -11.60 -8.09 -8.22
CA PHE A 170 -10.86 -9.02 -9.06
C PHE A 170 -11.63 -9.40 -10.32
N VAL A 171 -11.04 -9.14 -11.49
CA VAL A 171 -11.61 -9.49 -12.80
C VAL A 171 -10.75 -10.58 -13.46
N PRO A 172 -11.17 -11.87 -13.43
CA PRO A 172 -10.34 -12.98 -13.91
C PRO A 172 -9.88 -12.84 -15.37
N ARG A 173 -10.73 -12.29 -16.25
CA ARG A 173 -10.36 -12.06 -17.65
C ARG A 173 -9.26 -11.01 -17.81
N GLY A 174 -9.37 -9.89 -17.09
CA GLY A 174 -8.34 -8.85 -17.12
C GLY A 174 -7.00 -9.33 -16.57
N ALA A 175 -7.04 -10.15 -15.52
CA ALA A 175 -5.87 -10.80 -14.94
C ALA A 175 -5.19 -11.75 -15.96
N LEU A 176 -5.97 -12.56 -16.68
CA LEU A 176 -5.46 -13.44 -17.74
C LEU A 176 -4.85 -12.65 -18.90
N ASP A 177 -5.55 -11.62 -19.38
CA ASP A 177 -5.07 -10.78 -20.48
C ASP A 177 -3.74 -10.10 -20.13
N TYR A 178 -3.61 -9.63 -18.88
CA TYR A 178 -2.36 -9.11 -18.35
C TYR A 178 -1.23 -10.14 -18.39
N LEU A 179 -1.47 -11.37 -17.91
CA LEU A 179 -0.46 -12.44 -17.93
C LEU A 179 -0.02 -12.80 -19.35
N LEU A 180 -0.98 -12.93 -20.27
CA LEU A 180 -0.68 -13.21 -21.68
C LEU A 180 0.17 -12.10 -22.30
N HIS A 181 -0.15 -10.84 -22.00
CA HIS A 181 0.63 -9.70 -22.47
C HIS A 181 2.04 -9.66 -21.86
N ALA A 182 2.17 -9.92 -20.56
CA ALA A 182 3.46 -9.97 -19.87
C ALA A 182 4.35 -11.11 -20.42
N ALA A 183 3.75 -12.26 -20.76
CA ALA A 183 4.45 -13.41 -21.31
C ALA A 183 5.07 -13.13 -22.69
N VAL A 184 4.53 -12.20 -23.48
CA VAL A 184 5.08 -11.86 -24.80
C VAL A 184 6.04 -10.66 -24.79
N THR A 185 6.00 -9.82 -23.74
CA THR A 185 6.82 -8.61 -23.62
C THR A 185 8.07 -8.77 -22.72
N GLN A 186 8.31 -9.98 -22.19
CA GLN A 186 9.22 -10.44 -21.12
C GLN A 186 10.43 -9.59 -20.68
N ARG A 187 11.06 -8.76 -21.53
CA ARG A 187 12.27 -8.01 -21.16
C ARG A 187 12.03 -6.85 -20.20
N ASN A 188 10.85 -6.24 -20.21
CA ASN A 188 10.54 -5.06 -19.38
C ASN A 188 9.16 -5.10 -18.73
N ALA A 189 8.51 -6.27 -18.63
CA ALA A 189 7.15 -6.39 -18.11
C ALA A 189 7.02 -5.82 -16.68
N ALA A 190 7.99 -6.07 -15.80
CA ALA A 190 8.00 -5.51 -14.44
C ALA A 190 8.15 -3.98 -14.43
N GLU A 191 9.01 -3.43 -15.30
CA GLU A 191 9.18 -1.98 -15.43
C GLU A 191 7.92 -1.31 -16.00
N VAL A 192 7.25 -1.95 -16.95
CA VAL A 192 5.99 -1.47 -17.53
C VAL A 192 4.87 -1.54 -16.48
N ALA A 193 4.79 -2.64 -15.72
CA ALA A 193 3.83 -2.80 -14.64
C ALA A 193 3.96 -1.68 -13.60
N ALA A 194 5.19 -1.37 -13.20
CA ALA A 194 5.52 -0.33 -12.23
C ALA A 194 5.27 1.12 -12.73
N ARG A 195 4.72 1.32 -13.93
CA ARG A 195 4.33 2.65 -14.44
C ARG A 195 2.85 2.96 -14.27
N THR A 196 2.03 1.96 -13.96
CA THR A 196 0.57 2.12 -13.87
C THR A 196 0.04 1.40 -12.64
N VAL A 197 -0.94 1.99 -11.97
CA VAL A 197 -1.58 1.35 -10.80
C VAL A 197 -2.12 -0.05 -11.14
N PRO A 198 -2.89 -0.28 -12.23
CA PRO A 198 -3.36 -1.62 -12.55
C PRO A 198 -2.24 -2.64 -12.77
N GLY A 199 -1.10 -2.22 -13.34
CA GLY A 199 0.07 -3.07 -13.50
C GLY A 199 0.70 -3.48 -12.17
N MET A 200 0.82 -2.53 -11.24
CA MET A 200 1.31 -2.78 -9.87
C MET A 200 0.38 -3.72 -9.12
N GLU A 201 -0.93 -3.51 -9.20
CA GLU A 201 -1.95 -4.38 -8.60
C GLU A 201 -1.84 -5.81 -9.14
N MET A 202 -1.81 -5.99 -10.47
CA MET A 202 -1.66 -7.32 -11.07
C MET A 202 -0.34 -7.99 -10.67
N ALA A 203 0.77 -7.26 -10.69
CA ALA A 203 2.07 -7.79 -10.28
C ALA A 203 2.05 -8.25 -8.81
N GLY A 204 1.47 -7.46 -7.91
CA GLY A 204 1.35 -7.80 -6.49
C GLY A 204 0.47 -9.02 -6.25
N GLN A 205 -0.69 -9.08 -6.91
CA GLN A 205 -1.60 -10.24 -6.87
C GLN A 205 -0.91 -11.54 -7.27
N PHE A 206 -0.27 -11.57 -8.43
CA PHE A 206 0.36 -12.80 -8.91
C PHE A 206 1.58 -13.19 -8.09
N MET A 207 2.35 -12.22 -7.59
CA MET A 207 3.47 -12.49 -6.70
C MET A 207 3.01 -13.13 -5.40
N ALA A 208 2.03 -12.54 -4.73
CA ALA A 208 1.48 -13.08 -3.49
C ALA A 208 0.84 -14.45 -3.71
N TYR A 209 0.00 -14.60 -4.74
CA TYR A 209 -0.59 -15.89 -5.10
C TYR A 209 0.48 -16.95 -5.34
N ARG A 210 1.54 -16.63 -6.10
CA ARG A 210 2.64 -17.55 -6.35
C ARG A 210 3.29 -17.99 -5.04
N ARG A 211 3.56 -17.06 -4.12
CA ARG A 211 4.19 -17.33 -2.82
C ARG A 211 3.29 -18.11 -1.85
N THR A 212 1.97 -17.97 -1.96
CA THR A 212 1.01 -18.72 -1.14
C THR A 212 0.75 -20.14 -1.66
N VAL A 213 0.76 -20.33 -2.98
CA VAL A 213 0.33 -21.60 -3.60
C VAL A 213 1.50 -22.52 -3.95
N PHE A 214 2.65 -21.96 -4.30
CA PHE A 214 3.81 -22.74 -4.72
C PHE A 214 4.90 -22.72 -3.66
N ALA A 215 5.71 -23.78 -3.63
CA ALA A 215 6.83 -23.87 -2.70
C ALA A 215 7.81 -22.69 -2.91
N PRO A 216 8.33 -22.08 -1.81
CA PRO A 216 9.36 -21.06 -1.90
C PRO A 216 10.63 -21.56 -2.62
N ARG A 217 10.94 -22.85 -2.44
CA ARG A 217 12.02 -23.57 -3.10
C ARG A 217 11.46 -24.44 -4.22
N ASP A 218 11.84 -24.13 -5.44
CA ASP A 218 11.58 -24.95 -6.64
C ASP A 218 12.93 -25.35 -7.24
N ASP A 219 13.42 -26.53 -6.83
CA ASP A 219 14.71 -27.06 -7.26
C ASP A 219 14.76 -27.29 -8.76
N THR A 220 13.64 -27.74 -9.35
CA THR A 220 13.54 -27.98 -10.79
C THR A 220 13.67 -26.68 -11.57
N TYR A 221 13.04 -25.60 -11.12
CA TYR A 221 13.18 -24.28 -11.74
C TYR A 221 14.60 -23.73 -11.58
N ALA A 222 15.16 -23.78 -10.36
CA ALA A 222 16.50 -23.28 -10.09
C ALA A 222 17.58 -24.02 -10.91
N GLU A 223 17.50 -25.36 -10.97
CA GLU A 223 18.38 -26.19 -11.82
C GLU A 223 18.24 -25.85 -13.30
N ALA A 224 17.03 -25.62 -13.80
CA ALA A 224 16.77 -25.28 -15.21
C ALA A 224 17.43 -23.96 -15.64
N PHE A 225 17.65 -23.03 -14.70
CA PHE A 225 18.29 -21.74 -14.96
C PHE A 225 19.72 -21.64 -14.38
N GLY A 226 20.28 -22.75 -13.88
CA GLY A 226 21.64 -22.79 -13.32
C GLY A 226 21.81 -21.94 -12.06
N VAL A 227 20.74 -21.76 -11.29
CA VAL A 227 20.72 -21.00 -10.04
C VAL A 227 20.76 -21.96 -8.85
N ASP A 228 21.52 -21.61 -7.82
CA ASP A 228 21.57 -22.37 -6.56
C ASP A 228 20.28 -22.14 -5.74
N PRO A 229 19.41 -23.15 -5.55
CA PRO A 229 18.13 -22.99 -4.87
C PRO A 229 18.27 -22.52 -3.41
N GLU A 230 19.35 -22.90 -2.73
CA GLU A 230 19.57 -22.52 -1.34
C GLU A 230 19.94 -21.04 -1.21
N LYS A 231 20.76 -20.54 -2.13
CA LYS A 231 21.10 -19.10 -2.17
C LYS A 231 19.89 -18.23 -2.49
N VAL A 232 19.00 -18.70 -3.36
CA VAL A 232 17.73 -18.00 -3.65
C VAL A 232 16.89 -17.92 -2.39
N LEU A 233 16.69 -19.05 -1.70
CA LEU A 233 15.91 -19.09 -0.47
C LEU A 233 16.50 -18.19 0.62
N GLU A 234 17.83 -18.18 0.77
CA GLU A 234 18.49 -17.32 1.77
C GLU A 234 18.36 -15.84 1.44
N ALA A 235 18.51 -15.46 0.17
CA ALA A 235 18.29 -14.09 -0.28
C ALA A 235 16.84 -13.64 -0.05
N GLU A 236 15.86 -14.54 -0.27
CA GLU A 236 14.45 -14.24 0.02
C GLU A 236 14.19 -14.06 1.52
N LYS A 237 14.78 -14.90 2.37
CA LYS A 237 14.68 -14.74 3.84
C LYS A 237 15.30 -13.44 4.31
N GLN A 238 16.47 -13.07 3.79
CA GLN A 238 17.11 -11.80 4.11
C GLN A 238 16.25 -10.62 3.65
N ALA A 239 15.69 -10.66 2.44
CA ALA A 239 14.80 -9.62 1.95
C ALA A 239 13.51 -9.48 2.80
N ALA A 240 12.96 -10.60 3.28
CA ALA A 240 11.82 -10.58 4.19
C ALA A 240 12.19 -9.98 5.55
N ALA A 241 13.35 -10.34 6.11
CA ALA A 241 13.85 -9.77 7.36
C ALA A 241 14.11 -8.26 7.24
N ASP A 242 14.70 -7.81 6.15
CA ASP A 242 14.96 -6.39 5.88
C ASP A 242 13.65 -5.59 5.74
N ARG A 243 12.58 -6.20 5.20
CA ARG A 243 11.24 -5.58 5.11
C ARG A 243 10.56 -5.51 6.47
N ALA A 244 10.59 -6.60 7.24
CA ALA A 244 10.05 -6.62 8.60
C ALA A 244 10.75 -5.59 9.52
N GLN A 245 12.02 -5.26 9.25
CA GLN A 245 12.74 -4.21 9.97
C GLN A 245 12.40 -2.78 9.50
N ARG A 246 11.75 -2.62 8.34
CA ARG A 246 11.34 -1.32 7.78
C ARG A 246 9.90 -0.96 8.11
N GLY A 247 9.07 -1.92 8.52
CA GLY A 247 7.66 -1.70 8.85
C GLY A 247 7.43 -1.44 10.34
N LEU A 248 7.22 -0.16 10.67
CA LEU A 248 6.19 0.38 11.58
C LEU A 248 5.87 1.80 11.10
#